data_AF-A0A2T4XWF7-F1
#
_entry.id   AF-A0A2T4XWF7-F1
#
_cell.length_a   1.000
_cell.length_b   1.000
_cell.length_c   1.000
_cell.angle_alpha   90.00
_cell.angle_beta   90.00
_cell.angle_gamma   90.00
#
_symmetry.space_group_name_H-M   'P 1'
#
loop_
_entity.id
_entity.type
_entity.pdbx_description
1 polymer ?
#
loop_
_entity_poly.entity_id
_entity_poly.type
_entity_poly.pdbx_seq_one_letter_code
_entity_poly.pdbx_strand_id
1 'polypeptide(L)'
;MKKLVNLVLVASIATFLSACSSPAQRMAECEAKGISRDTCYTVEHNRQDSINNAAQNAVYANARDAAAGTGIWAKNSGKHHNND
;
A
#
# COMPACT_ATOMS: atom_id res chain seq x y z
N MET A 1 33.86 -9.34 1.53
CA MET A 1 32.83 -8.85 0.57
C MET A 1 31.41 -9.35 0.90
N LYS A 2 31.16 -10.67 1.05
CA LYS A 2 29.80 -11.20 1.37
C LYS A 2 29.16 -10.63 2.64
N LYS A 3 29.97 -10.40 3.70
CA LYS A 3 29.49 -9.78 4.96
C LYS A 3 29.05 -8.32 4.79
N LEU A 4 29.67 -7.56 3.88
CA LEU A 4 29.29 -6.18 3.58
C LEU A 4 28.00 -6.16 2.73
N VAL A 5 27.87 -7.08 1.76
CA VAL A 5 26.65 -7.20 0.94
C VAL A 5 25.43 -7.56 1.80
N ASN A 6 25.56 -8.50 2.74
CA ASN A 6 24.46 -8.83 3.67
C ASN A 6 24.08 -7.64 4.57
N LEU A 7 25.07 -6.83 5.00
CA LEU A 7 24.81 -5.67 5.85
C LEU A 7 24.07 -4.56 5.08
N VAL A 8 24.44 -4.32 3.82
CA VAL A 8 23.73 -3.39 2.92
C VAL A 8 22.31 -3.87 2.63
N LEU A 9 22.12 -5.17 2.43
CA LEU A 9 20.79 -5.74 2.16
C LEU A 9 19.85 -5.57 3.36
N VAL A 10 20.31 -5.86 4.57
CA VAL A 10 19.52 -5.68 5.80
C VAL A 10 19.22 -4.21 6.08
N ALA A 11 20.20 -3.32 5.86
CA ALA A 11 20.01 -1.88 6.02
C ALA A 11 18.95 -1.32 5.06
N SER A 12 18.90 -1.82 3.81
CA SER A 12 17.91 -1.37 2.83
C SER A 12 16.48 -1.75 3.22
N ILE A 13 16.26 -2.91 3.84
CA ILE A 13 14.93 -3.37 4.28
C ILE A 13 14.41 -2.47 5.41
N ALA A 14 15.30 -2.05 6.33
CA ALA A 14 14.93 -1.18 7.44
C ALA A 14 14.45 0.21 6.98
N THR A 15 14.96 0.74 5.88
CA THR A 15 14.54 2.04 5.34
C THR A 15 13.19 1.99 4.61
N PHE A 16 12.72 0.82 4.17
CA PHE A 16 11.38 0.70 3.57
C PHE A 16 10.28 0.66 4.63
N LEU A 17 10.56 0.16 5.84
CA LEU A 17 9.57 0.12 6.92
C LEU A 17 9.28 1.49 7.54
N SER A 18 10.18 2.48 7.40
CA SER A 18 9.92 3.85 7.87
C SER A 18 8.92 4.63 6.99
N ALA A 19 8.50 4.08 5.85
CA ALA A 19 7.43 4.67 5.05
C ALA A 19 6.03 4.46 5.67
N CYS A 20 5.90 3.61 6.69
CA CYS A 20 4.68 3.44 7.45
C CYS A 20 4.59 4.51 8.56
N SER A 21 4.47 5.78 8.17
CA SER A 21 4.24 6.85 9.14
C SER A 21 2.88 6.65 9.80
N SER A 22 2.90 6.48 11.12
CA SER A 22 1.68 6.29 11.92
C SER A 22 0.78 7.53 11.84
N PRO A 23 -0.54 7.39 12.04
CA PRO A 23 -1.46 8.54 12.05
C PRO A 23 -1.03 9.64 13.03
N ALA A 24 -0.49 9.24 14.19
CA ALA A 24 0.02 10.17 15.20
C ALA A 24 1.22 10.99 14.70
N GLN A 25 2.15 10.38 13.96
CA GLN A 25 3.30 11.08 13.39
C GLN A 25 2.87 12.07 12.30
N ARG A 26 1.92 11.70 11.44
CA ARG A 26 1.38 12.58 10.39
C ARG A 26 0.67 13.80 10.98
N MET A 27 -0.11 13.59 12.05
CA MET A 27 -0.76 14.66 12.79
C MET A 27 0.27 15.61 13.42
N ALA A 28 1.29 15.07 14.10
CA ALA A 28 2.35 15.86 14.69
C ALA A 28 3.16 16.66 13.65
N GLU A 29 3.48 16.07 12.50
CA GLU A 29 4.14 16.77 11.40
C GLU A 29 3.26 17.86 10.78
N CYS A 30 1.94 17.66 10.74
CA CYS A 30 1.01 18.65 10.24
C CYS A 30 0.90 19.84 11.21
N GLU A 31 0.78 19.59 12.51
CA GLU A 31 0.79 20.65 13.53
C GLU A 31 2.15 21.37 13.60
N ALA A 32 3.26 20.66 13.41
CA ALA A 32 4.61 21.24 13.36
C ALA A 32 4.82 22.22 12.19
N LYS A 33 3.98 22.15 11.15
CA LYS A 33 3.96 23.12 10.04
C LYS A 33 3.17 24.39 10.36
N GLY A 34 2.66 24.52 11.59
CA GLY A 34 1.81 25.65 12.02
C GLY A 34 0.36 25.55 11.54
N ILE A 35 -0.06 24.37 11.07
CA ILE A 35 -1.44 24.12 10.65
C ILE A 35 -2.28 23.84 11.91
N SER A 36 -3.52 24.34 11.93
CA SER A 36 -4.43 24.08 13.05
C SER A 36 -4.75 22.58 13.17
N ARG A 37 -4.93 22.12 14.42
CA ARG A 37 -5.27 20.72 14.72
C ARG A 37 -6.51 20.23 13.97
N ASP A 38 -7.54 21.07 13.85
CA ASP A 38 -8.78 20.72 13.13
C ASP A 38 -8.57 20.55 11.63
N THR A 39 -7.72 21.40 11.02
CA THR A 39 -7.33 21.26 9.62
C THR A 39 -6.52 19.97 9.42
N CYS A 40 -5.58 19.67 10.32
CA CYS A 40 -4.81 18.42 10.28
C CYS A 40 -5.71 17.18 10.41
N TYR A 41 -6.70 17.22 11.32
CA TYR A 41 -7.69 16.15 11.44
C TYR A 41 -8.51 15.95 10.17
N THR A 42 -8.98 17.04 9.57
CA THR A 42 -9.80 16.97 8.35
C THR A 42 -9.01 16.40 7.18
N VAL A 43 -7.76 16.82 7.02
CA VAL A 43 -6.86 16.30 5.97
C VAL A 43 -6.60 14.82 6.19
N GLU A 44 -6.33 14.39 7.42
CA GLU A 44 -6.06 12.99 7.72
C GLU A 44 -7.31 12.11 7.56
N HIS A 45 -8.48 12.63 7.92
CA HIS A 45 -9.76 11.97 7.67
C HIS A 45 -9.99 11.77 6.17
N ASN A 46 -9.85 12.82 5.37
CA ASN A 46 -9.97 12.76 3.91
C ASN A 46 -8.97 11.78 3.29
N ARG A 47 -7.74 11.71 3.84
CA ARG A 47 -6.74 10.73 3.42
C ARG A 47 -7.24 9.30 3.67
N GLN A 48 -7.78 9.04 4.86
CA GLN A 48 -8.29 7.73 5.23
C GLN A 48 -9.46 7.31 4.31
N ASP A 49 -10.35 8.25 4.00
CA ASP A 49 -11.45 8.03 3.07
C ASP A 49 -10.95 7.74 1.65
N SER A 50 -9.94 8.46 1.17
CA SER A 50 -9.34 8.20 -0.15
C SER A 50 -8.74 6.80 -0.25
N ILE A 51 -8.11 6.31 0.82
CA ILE A 51 -7.54 4.97 0.90
C ILE A 51 -8.65 3.93 0.90
N ASN A 52 -9.69 4.15 1.70
CA ASN A 52 -10.83 3.24 1.75
C ASN A 52 -11.53 3.14 0.40
N ASN A 53 -11.69 4.25 -0.31
CA ASN A 53 -12.27 4.28 -1.65
C ASN A 53 -11.37 3.55 -2.67
N ALA A 54 -10.07 3.83 -2.68
CA ALA A 54 -9.13 3.13 -3.56
C ALA A 54 -9.09 1.62 -3.30
N ALA A 55 -9.10 1.22 -2.03
CA ALA A 55 -9.16 -0.18 -1.63
C ALA A 55 -10.46 -0.85 -2.09
N GLN A 56 -11.61 -0.19 -1.88
CA GLN A 56 -12.90 -0.67 -2.37
C GLN A 56 -12.91 -0.83 -3.89
N ASN A 57 -12.44 0.16 -4.64
CA ASN A 57 -12.37 0.08 -6.10
C ASN A 57 -11.48 -1.08 -6.58
N ALA A 58 -10.35 -1.32 -5.92
CA ALA A 58 -9.50 -2.48 -6.21
C ALA A 58 -10.26 -3.79 -5.93
N VAL A 59 -10.95 -3.91 -4.79
CA VAL A 59 -11.75 -5.10 -4.47
C VAL A 59 -12.86 -5.32 -5.51
N TYR A 60 -13.59 -4.29 -5.90
CA TYR A 60 -14.63 -4.39 -6.91
C TYR A 60 -14.09 -4.79 -8.28
N ALA A 61 -12.95 -4.22 -8.71
CA ALA A 61 -12.31 -4.61 -9.96
C ALA A 61 -11.88 -6.09 -9.93
N ASN A 62 -11.25 -6.53 -8.84
CA ASN A 62 -10.85 -7.93 -8.67
C ASN A 62 -12.06 -8.88 -8.63
N ALA A 63 -13.16 -8.50 -7.95
CA ALA A 63 -14.39 -9.28 -7.90
C ALA A 63 -15.09 -9.37 -9.26
N ARG A 64 -15.13 -8.26 -10.00
CA ARG A 64 -15.65 -8.22 -11.38
C ARG A 64 -14.84 -9.14 -12.29
N ASP A 65 -13.52 -9.03 -12.24
CA ASP A 65 -12.65 -9.84 -13.10
C ASP A 65 -12.72 -11.33 -12.72
N ALA A 66 -12.88 -11.66 -11.43
CA ALA A 66 -13.13 -13.03 -10.98
C ALA A 66 -14.47 -13.58 -11.52
N ALA A 67 -15.55 -12.80 -11.46
CA ALA A 67 -16.86 -13.20 -11.99
C ALA A 67 -16.85 -13.35 -13.52
N ALA A 68 -16.07 -12.54 -14.23
CA ALA A 68 -15.90 -12.60 -15.67
C ALA A 68 -14.91 -13.69 -16.14
N GLY A 69 -14.25 -14.40 -15.22
CA GLY A 69 -13.20 -15.39 -15.55
C GLY A 69 -11.94 -14.76 -16.15
N THR A 70 -11.73 -13.45 -15.99
CA THR A 70 -10.57 -12.70 -16.49
C THR A 70 -9.61 -12.27 -15.38
N GLY A 71 -9.96 -12.57 -14.12
CA GLY A 71 -9.16 -12.24 -12.94
C GLY A 71 -7.77 -12.88 -12.97
N ILE A 72 -6.86 -12.33 -12.16
CA ILE A 72 -5.46 -12.79 -12.04
C ILE A 72 -5.39 -14.32 -11.81
N TRP A 73 -6.32 -14.87 -11.04
CA TRP A 73 -6.45 -16.31 -10.79
C TRP A 73 -6.78 -17.11 -12.06
N ALA A 74 -7.70 -16.62 -12.89
CA ALA A 74 -8.10 -17.26 -14.14
C ALA A 74 -7.02 -17.19 -15.24
N LYS A 75 -6.21 -16.12 -15.24
CA LYS A 75 -5.04 -16.02 -16.13
C LYS A 75 -3.96 -17.06 -15.80
N ASN A 76 -3.85 -17.48 -14.54
CA ASN A 76 -2.83 -18.45 -14.14
C ASN A 76 -3.26 -19.90 -14.45
N SER A 77 -4.54 -20.23 -14.36
CA SER A 77 -5.05 -21.57 -14.71
C SER A 77 -4.96 -21.88 -16.22
N GLY A 78 -5.08 -20.89 -17.11
CA GLY A 78 -4.91 -21.08 -18.55
C GLY A 78 -3.47 -21.40 -19.01
N LYS A 79 -2.46 -21.03 -18.21
CA LYS A 79 -1.04 -21.33 -18.54
C LYS A 79 -0.62 -22.76 -18.20
N HIS A 80 -1.30 -23.43 -17.27
CA HIS A 80 -0.96 -24.80 -16.88
C HIS A 80 -1.52 -25.87 -17.82
N HIS A 81 -2.48 -25.53 -18.70
CA HIS A 81 -3.11 -26.48 -19.62
C HIS A 81 -2.49 -26.56 -21.02
N ASN A 82 -1.40 -25.83 -21.30
CA ASN A 82 -0.73 -25.83 -22.62
C ASN A 82 0.66 -26.51 -22.60
N ASN A 83 0.94 -27.34 -21.60
CA ASN A 83 2.18 -28.14 -21.50
C ASN A 83 1.87 -29.65 -21.36
N ASP A 84 0.82 -30.12 -22.03
CA ASP A 84 0.57 -31.55 -22.29
C ASP A 84 0.63 -31.82 -23.81
#